data_AF-A0A7M2X819-F1
#
_entry.id   AF-A0A7M2X819-F1
#
_cell.length_a   1.000
_cell.length_b   1.000
_cell.length_c   1.000
_cell.angle_alpha   90.00
_cell.angle_beta   90.00
_cell.angle_gamma   90.00
#
_symmetry.space_group_name_H-M   'P 1'
#
loop_
_entity.id
_entity.type
_entity.pdbx_description
1 polymer ?
#
loop_
_entity_poly.entity_id
_entity_poly.type
_entity_poly.pdbx_seq_one_letter_code
_entity_poly.pdbx_strand_id
1 'polypeptide(L)'
;MQRSDGTIVVCGGKDASDRERVPLRDETDGAKSTDDGLPRAPNVSGLRDCSRGCIGLGGKPHEIYMFDIKALPPPPPGSDADRIAKGEIPAP
;
A
#
# COMPACT_ATOMS: atom_id res chain seq x y z
N MET A 1 -3.28 47.88 9.35
CA MET A 1 -2.78 49.05 8.61
C MET A 1 -3.96 49.83 8.08
N GLN A 2 -4.00 51.13 8.36
CA GLN A 2 -5.08 52.08 8.04
C GLN A 2 -5.41 52.04 6.53
N ARG A 3 -6.69 51.91 6.14
CA ARG A 3 -7.14 52.15 4.75
C ARG A 3 -7.35 53.65 4.57
N SER A 4 -6.58 54.28 3.69
CA SER A 4 -6.70 55.70 3.37
C SER A 4 -7.71 55.94 2.24
N ASP A 5 -8.64 56.85 2.51
CA ASP A 5 -9.39 57.74 1.60
C ASP A 5 -9.41 57.39 0.10
N GLY A 6 -10.44 56.63 -0.30
CA GLY A 6 -10.97 56.66 -1.67
C GLY A 6 -10.10 56.09 -2.80
N THR A 7 -8.95 55.50 -2.49
CA THR A 7 -8.04 54.95 -3.51
C THR A 7 -8.35 53.48 -3.79
N ILE A 8 -8.63 53.12 -5.05
CA ILE A 8 -8.81 51.72 -5.48
C ILE A 8 -7.43 51.07 -5.60
N VAL A 9 -7.11 50.14 -4.70
CA VAL A 9 -5.89 49.33 -4.75
C VAL A 9 -6.17 48.09 -5.59
N VAL A 10 -5.61 48.03 -6.80
CA VAL A 10 -5.81 46.92 -7.76
C VAL A 10 -4.99 45.68 -7.40
N CYS A 11 -3.82 45.86 -6.78
CA CYS A 11 -3.01 44.78 -6.25
C CYS A 11 -2.95 44.92 -4.73
N GLY A 12 -3.85 44.23 -4.02
CA GLY A 12 -3.74 44.09 -2.57
C GLY A 12 -2.40 43.45 -2.18
N GLY A 13 -1.98 43.61 -0.92
CA GLY A 13 -0.77 42.94 -0.41
C GLY A 13 -0.82 41.43 -0.65
N LYS A 14 0.34 40.79 -0.79
CA LYS A 14 0.46 39.36 -1.13
C LYS A 14 -0.39 38.46 -0.22
N ASP A 15 -0.42 38.76 1.08
CA ASP A 15 -1.21 38.02 2.06
C ASP A 15 -2.73 38.12 1.87
N ALA A 16 -3.22 39.22 1.29
CA ALA A 16 -4.64 39.39 0.93
C ALA A 16 -4.93 38.71 -0.41
N SER A 17 -4.00 38.83 -1.38
CA SER A 17 -4.07 38.13 -2.66
C SER A 17 -4.19 36.62 -2.47
N ASP A 18 -3.37 36.00 -1.62
CA ASP A 18 -3.39 34.55 -1.44
C ASP A 18 -4.67 34.04 -0.76
N ARG A 19 -5.40 34.89 0.00
CA ARG A 19 -6.66 34.52 0.67
C ARG A 19 -7.92 34.78 -0.16
N GLU A 20 -7.89 35.83 -0.98
CA GLU A 20 -9.07 36.33 -1.69
C GLU A 20 -9.06 35.95 -3.18
N ARG A 21 -7.94 35.42 -3.68
CA ARG A 21 -7.80 34.99 -5.07
C ARG A 21 -8.64 33.74 -5.35
N VAL A 22 -9.31 33.78 -6.50
CA VAL A 22 -9.91 32.59 -7.12
C VAL A 22 -8.79 31.66 -7.65
N PRO A 23 -8.87 30.33 -7.41
CA PRO A 23 -7.88 29.38 -7.88
C PRO A 23 -7.61 29.52 -9.39
N LEU A 24 -6.35 29.34 -9.80
CA LEU A 24 -6.03 29.25 -11.22
C LEU A 24 -6.64 28.00 -11.85
N ARG A 25 -6.75 28.02 -13.18
CA ARG A 25 -7.31 26.91 -13.96
C ARG A 25 -6.62 25.58 -13.61
N ASP A 26 -5.30 25.57 -13.49
CA ASP A 26 -4.46 24.41 -13.14
C ASP A 26 -4.51 24.01 -11.66
N GLU A 27 -4.99 24.91 -10.79
CA GLU A 27 -5.19 24.65 -9.36
C GLU A 27 -6.59 24.08 -9.05
N THR A 28 -7.50 24.09 -10.03
CA THR A 28 -8.85 23.52 -9.87
C THR A 28 -8.84 22.00 -9.83
N ASP A 29 -9.81 21.40 -9.15
CA ASP A 29 -9.99 19.95 -9.14
C ASP A 29 -10.27 19.39 -10.54
N GLY A 30 -10.86 20.19 -11.42
CA GLY A 30 -11.03 19.86 -12.84
C GLY A 30 -9.70 19.71 -13.59
N ALA A 31 -8.67 20.49 -13.25
CA ALA A 31 -7.34 20.34 -13.86
C ALA A 31 -6.54 19.15 -13.31
N LYS A 32 -6.89 18.66 -12.12
CA LYS A 32 -6.37 17.39 -11.57
C LYS A 32 -7.16 16.18 -12.05
N SER A 33 -8.27 16.40 -12.76
CA SER A 33 -9.07 15.35 -13.37
C SER A 33 -8.35 14.75 -14.58
N THR A 34 -8.43 13.43 -14.72
CA THR A 34 -7.81 12.70 -15.83
C THR A 34 -8.69 12.62 -17.07
N ASP A 35 -9.92 13.17 -17.00
CA ASP A 35 -10.89 13.24 -18.10
C ASP A 35 -11.11 11.90 -18.84
N ASP A 36 -10.95 10.79 -18.12
CA ASP A 36 -11.07 9.41 -18.61
C ASP A 36 -12.47 8.83 -18.36
N GLY A 37 -13.40 9.63 -17.82
CA GLY A 37 -14.76 9.21 -17.48
C GLY A 37 -14.84 8.19 -16.34
N LEU A 38 -13.72 7.86 -15.71
CA LEU A 38 -13.66 6.90 -14.61
C LEU A 38 -13.66 7.64 -13.26
N PRO A 39 -14.71 7.49 -12.44
CA PRO A 39 -14.72 8.09 -11.11
C PRO A 39 -13.67 7.40 -10.23
N ARG A 40 -12.57 8.09 -9.93
CA ARG A 40 -11.57 7.61 -8.96
C ARG A 40 -11.92 8.12 -7.57
N ALA A 41 -11.94 7.20 -6.60
CA ALA A 41 -12.13 7.58 -5.20
C ALA A 41 -10.95 8.46 -4.73
N PRO A 42 -11.21 9.55 -3.99
CA PRO A 42 -10.16 10.33 -3.36
C PRO A 42 -9.40 9.45 -2.36
N ASN A 43 -8.09 9.70 -2.18
CA ASN A 43 -7.32 8.99 -1.15
C ASN A 43 -7.76 9.45 0.25
N VAL A 44 -8.66 8.68 0.87
CA VAL A 44 -9.21 8.94 2.22
C VAL A 44 -8.38 8.32 3.34
N SER A 45 -7.37 7.52 3.02
CA SER A 45 -6.65 6.72 4.01
C SER A 45 -5.60 7.51 4.81
N GLY A 46 -5.20 8.68 4.33
CA GLY A 46 -4.04 9.43 4.87
C GLY A 46 -2.70 8.70 4.68
N LEU A 47 -2.71 7.51 4.05
CA LEU A 47 -1.52 6.74 3.74
C LEU A 47 -0.87 7.30 2.47
N ARG A 48 0.46 7.34 2.49
CA ARG A 48 1.27 7.81 1.36
C ARG A 48 0.96 6.96 0.14
N ASP A 49 0.85 7.60 -1.03
CA ASP A 49 0.67 6.88 -2.29
C ASP A 49 1.83 5.91 -2.52
N CYS A 50 1.52 4.61 -2.49
CA CYS A 50 2.45 3.52 -2.65
C CYS A 50 2.40 2.89 -4.05
N SER A 51 1.79 3.58 -5.03
CA SER A 51 1.83 3.22 -6.44
C SER A 51 3.24 3.01 -7.00
N ARG A 52 4.27 3.56 -6.34
CA ARG A 52 5.70 3.39 -6.66
C ARG A 52 6.52 2.63 -5.60
N GLY A 53 5.86 1.98 -4.65
CA GLY A 53 6.50 1.15 -3.61
C GLY A 53 6.35 1.71 -2.19
N CYS A 54 5.70 0.93 -1.34
CA CYS A 54 5.71 1.08 0.12
C CYS A 54 6.96 0.43 0.73
N ILE A 55 7.27 0.74 2.01
CA ILE A 55 8.29 -0.01 2.77
C ILE A 55 7.84 -1.48 2.84
N GLY A 56 8.52 -2.35 2.10
CA GLY A 56 8.28 -3.78 2.15
C GLY A 56 8.78 -4.33 3.47
N LEU A 57 7.85 -4.74 4.35
CA LEU A 57 8.20 -5.60 5.47
C LEU A 57 8.79 -6.89 4.91
N GLY A 58 9.93 -7.31 5.48
CA GLY A 58 10.85 -8.33 4.96
C GLY A 58 10.17 -9.57 4.39
N GLY A 59 10.78 -10.09 3.31
CA GLY A 59 10.32 -11.29 2.62
C GLY A 59 10.22 -12.52 3.51
N LYS A 60 9.57 -13.57 3.00
CA LYS A 60 9.41 -14.86 3.69
C LYS A 60 10.77 -15.30 4.25
N PRO A 61 10.85 -15.70 5.54
CA PRO A 61 12.09 -16.21 6.10
C PRO A 61 12.58 -17.40 5.28
N HIS A 62 13.90 -17.54 5.16
CA HIS A 62 14.52 -18.67 4.48
C HIS A 62 14.04 -19.98 5.12
N GLU A 63 13.58 -20.93 4.28
CA GLU A 63 13.22 -22.26 4.76
C GLU A 63 14.49 -22.98 5.21
N ILE A 64 14.61 -23.22 6.52
CA ILE A 64 15.85 -23.72 7.12
C ILE A 64 16.04 -25.23 6.84
N TYR A 65 14.96 -25.98 6.66
CA TYR A 65 15.02 -27.43 6.41
C TYR A 65 13.93 -27.88 5.42
N MET A 66 14.37 -28.35 4.26
CA MET A 66 13.56 -29.08 3.29
C MET A 66 14.12 -30.50 3.22
N PHE A 67 13.30 -31.51 3.53
CA PHE A 67 13.67 -32.91 3.32
C PHE A 67 12.80 -33.51 2.22
N ASP A 68 13.44 -34.27 1.32
CA ASP A 68 12.73 -35.05 0.32
C ASP A 68 12.17 -36.31 0.98
N ILE A 69 10.85 -36.34 1.16
CA ILE A 69 10.13 -37.47 1.74
C ILE A 69 10.37 -38.75 0.93
N LYS A 70 10.64 -38.65 -0.37
CA LYS A 70 10.91 -39.81 -1.25
C LYS A 70 12.34 -40.35 -1.11
N ALA A 71 13.27 -39.54 -0.60
CA ALA A 71 14.64 -39.95 -0.36
C ALA A 71 14.85 -40.60 1.02
N LEU A 72 13.81 -40.66 1.85
CA LEU A 72 13.88 -41.30 3.15
C LEU A 72 14.06 -42.82 2.99
N PRO A 73 14.95 -43.45 3.78
CA PRO A 73 15.07 -44.90 3.79
C PRO A 73 13.77 -45.56 4.29
N PRO A 74 13.52 -46.84 3.92
CA PRO A 74 12.39 -47.57 4.47
C PRO A 74 12.50 -47.66 6.00
N PRO A 75 11.36 -47.69 6.71
CA PRO A 75 11.36 -47.74 8.16
C PRO A 75 12.05 -49.01 8.69
N PRO A 76 12.75 -48.94 9.84
CA PRO A 76 13.38 -50.12 10.44
C PRO A 76 12.34 -51.21 10.75
N PRO A 77 12.67 -52.50 10.55
CA PRO A 77 11.74 -53.60 10.78
C PRO A 77 11.28 -53.65 12.23
N GLY A 78 9.97 -53.78 12.45
CA GLY A 78 9.37 -53.84 13.79
C GLY A 78 9.19 -52.48 14.47
N SER A 79 9.58 -51.37 13.84
CA SER A 79 9.23 -50.03 14.31
C SER A 79 7.74 -49.75 14.09
N ASP A 80 7.19 -48.79 14.85
CA ASP A 80 5.79 -48.36 14.64
C ASP A 80 5.58 -47.81 13.23
N ALA A 81 6.58 -47.11 12.67
CA ALA A 81 6.54 -46.65 11.28
C ALA A 81 6.47 -47.79 10.26
N ASP A 82 7.18 -48.90 10.50
CA ASP A 82 7.12 -50.12 9.65
C ASP A 82 5.76 -50.80 9.74
N ARG A 83 5.20 -50.91 10.94
CA ARG A 83 3.87 -51.49 11.18
C ARG A 83 2.75 -50.65 10.56
N ILE A 84 2.85 -49.31 10.63
CA ILE A 84 1.94 -48.37 9.95
C ILE A 84 2.08 -48.52 8.43
N ALA A 85 3.30 -48.56 7.90
CA ALA A 85 3.55 -48.69 6.47
C ALA A 85 2.99 -50.01 5.90
N LYS A 86 2.97 -51.08 6.70
CA LYS A 86 2.37 -52.38 6.36
C LYS A 86 0.85 -52.44 6.57
N GLY A 87 0.26 -51.44 7.23
CA GLY A 87 -1.16 -51.42 7.57
C GLY A 87 -1.54 -52.32 8.75
N GLU A 88 -0.57 -52.73 9.57
CA GLU A 88 -0.80 -53.57 10.76
C GLU A 88 -1.38 -52.77 11.93
N ILE A 89 -1.08 -51.47 12.00
CA ILE A 89 -1.60 -50.53 13.00
C ILE A 89 -1.99 -49.20 12.35
N PRO A 90 -3.01 -48.48 12.88
CA PRO A 90 -3.36 -47.15 12.40
C PRO A 90 -2.28 -46.12 12.77
N ALA A 91 -2.13 -45.11 11.92
CA ALA A 91 -1.33 -43.93 12.26
C ALA A 91 -2.00 -43.14 13.41
N PRO A 92 -1.21 -42.59 14.35
CA PRO A 92 -1.73 -41.74 15.43
C PRO A 92 -2.32 -40.43 14.92
#